data_AF-A0A424WKE8-F1
#
_entry.id   AF-A0A424WKE8-F1
#
_cell.length_a   1.000
_cell.length_b   1.000
_cell.length_c   1.000
_cell.angle_alpha   90.00
_cell.angle_beta   90.00
_cell.angle_gamma   90.00
#
_symmetry.space_group_name_H-M   'P 1'
#
loop_
_entity.id
_entity.type
_entity.pdbx_description
1 polymer ?
#
loop_
_entity_poly.entity_id
_entity_poly.type
_entity_poly.pdbx_seq_one_letter_code
_entity_poly.pdbx_strand_id
1 'polypeptide(L)'
;MAQPSARILEGTIDQIRLAVPLARHDAYLRVGTESVIAAGLQAPQINQLQRLHQQGIPARLGVMDDDEGLAVFSWAVPARGEPIPPRYYQTLKRRGWHEVAIGGAIGAAFVWLAWLLGIASLTRVFLMVFSLVVALVALVVAGSALHGLWHNRRHRPLILASEALFDPKQRPAAGTPAPPPKPPRLEPLSTQDEGEPPIGYVRGHLVGLTHEMRQVHKGPNYGIYRYTVNGVNYAMIAQEAFGDALPFLAEDDRVELAVRTAPVHQDGRRAVYALRNLEDGRCYMCHRYYGGEQGRDTPIRVGMSQRARMLKLIGALLLTAWLFVVGLQFFAGPDDGSFRDFPELAVFLLALFFIVWLGFALPLLWLDTRWRMGRPTRRQRFTQRIYAMLDLGTPLAPSQRVEDV
;
A
#
# COMPACT_ATOMS: atom_id res chain seq x y z
N MET A 1 -13.59 16.09 -8.42
CA MET A 1 -12.17 15.71 -8.30
C MET A 1 -11.40 17.01 -8.15
N ALA A 2 -10.62 17.16 -7.07
CA ALA A 2 -9.81 18.35 -6.87
C ALA A 2 -8.71 18.39 -7.96
N GLN A 3 -8.41 19.56 -8.51
CA GLN A 3 -7.27 19.69 -9.41
C GLN A 3 -5.99 19.59 -8.58
N PRO A 4 -5.03 18.75 -8.98
CA PRO A 4 -3.76 18.66 -8.26
C PRO A 4 -3.07 20.02 -8.32
N SER A 5 -2.55 20.47 -7.18
CA SER A 5 -2.06 21.83 -6.99
C SER A 5 -0.79 21.84 -6.15
N ALA A 6 0.07 22.85 -6.35
CA ALA A 6 1.19 23.12 -5.47
C ALA A 6 0.87 24.40 -4.69
N ARG A 7 0.96 24.34 -3.36
CA ARG A 7 0.61 25.46 -2.48
C ARG A 7 1.54 25.55 -1.28
N ILE A 8 1.50 26.70 -0.60
CA ILE A 8 2.28 26.96 0.60
C ILE A 8 1.35 26.91 1.80
N LEU A 9 1.73 26.15 2.81
CA LEU A 9 1.13 26.21 4.14
C LEU A 9 2.07 27.00 5.05
N GLU A 10 1.58 28.06 5.67
CA GLU A 10 2.33 28.83 6.65
C GLU A 10 1.74 28.60 8.03
N GLY A 11 2.58 28.21 8.99
CA GLY A 11 2.13 27.97 10.36
C GLY A 11 3.12 27.16 11.18
N THR A 12 2.70 26.81 12.39
CA THR A 12 3.42 25.84 13.23
C THR A 12 3.05 24.42 12.83
N ILE A 13 3.99 23.50 12.99
CA ILE A 13 3.67 22.08 12.93
C ILE A 13 3.02 21.72 14.27
N ASP A 14 1.73 21.48 14.27
CA ASP A 14 0.94 21.21 15.47
C ASP A 14 1.03 19.76 15.91
N GLN A 15 1.38 18.87 14.99
CA GLN A 15 1.56 17.45 15.27
C GLN A 15 2.56 16.86 14.30
N ILE A 16 3.47 16.04 14.80
CA ILE A 16 4.32 15.17 14.00
C ILE A 16 4.19 13.74 14.50
N ARG A 17 3.90 12.82 13.59
CA ARG A 17 3.75 11.39 13.86
C ARG A 17 4.67 10.62 12.94
N LEU A 18 5.42 9.68 13.47
CA LEU A 18 6.35 8.86 12.69
C LEU A 18 5.77 7.47 12.49
N ALA A 19 5.78 6.99 11.25
CA ALA A 19 5.33 5.64 10.94
C ALA A 19 6.24 4.60 11.60
N VAL A 20 5.62 3.57 12.16
CA VAL A 20 6.31 2.34 12.55
C VAL A 20 6.16 1.30 11.43
N PRO A 21 7.24 0.59 11.02
CA PRO A 21 8.62 0.74 11.50
C PRO A 21 9.28 2.04 11.01
N LEU A 22 10.13 2.62 11.86
CA LEU A 22 10.86 3.86 11.58
C LEU A 22 11.72 3.79 10.31
N ALA A 23 12.13 2.58 9.90
CA ALA A 23 12.88 2.33 8.67
C ALA A 23 12.12 2.73 7.38
N ARG A 24 10.80 2.96 7.46
CA ARG A 24 10.03 3.53 6.34
C ARG A 24 10.33 5.00 6.10
N HIS A 25 10.73 5.71 7.17
CA HIS A 25 10.98 7.14 7.15
C HIS A 25 9.78 7.99 6.71
N ASP A 26 8.58 7.50 6.98
CA ASP A 26 7.35 8.23 6.70
C ASP A 26 6.90 8.99 7.94
N ALA A 27 6.44 10.22 7.73
CA ALA A 27 5.88 11.07 8.77
C ALA A 27 4.53 11.64 8.33
N TYR A 28 3.66 11.86 9.31
CA TYR A 28 2.44 12.63 9.17
C TYR A 28 2.62 13.93 9.93
N LEU A 29 2.29 15.04 9.29
CA LEU A 29 2.38 16.38 9.83
C LEU A 29 0.99 17.00 9.85
N ARG A 30 0.66 17.74 10.91
CA ARG A 30 -0.51 18.62 10.94
C ARG A 30 -0.05 20.07 11.03
N VAL A 31 -0.56 20.92 10.13
CA VAL A 31 -0.28 22.36 10.11
C VAL A 31 -1.63 23.08 10.07
N GLY A 32 -2.06 23.64 11.20
CA GLY A 32 -3.41 24.14 11.38
C GLY A 32 -4.44 23.02 11.20
N THR A 33 -5.33 23.19 10.23
CA THR A 33 -6.37 22.22 9.87
C THR A 33 -5.94 21.24 8.76
N GLU A 34 -4.74 21.41 8.21
CA GLU A 34 -4.26 20.66 7.05
C GLU A 34 -3.40 19.46 7.49
N SER A 35 -3.67 18.32 6.86
CA SER A 35 -2.95 17.05 7.06
C SER A 35 -1.97 16.82 5.92
N VAL A 36 -0.69 16.65 6.25
CA VAL A 36 0.39 16.51 5.27
C VAL A 36 1.14 15.20 5.47
N ILE A 37 1.27 14.41 4.40
CA ILE A 37 2.04 13.16 4.40
C ILE A 37 3.45 13.43 3.87
N ALA A 38 4.46 13.01 4.62
CA ALA A 38 5.86 13.13 4.28
C ALA A 38 6.50 11.75 4.20
N ALA A 39 6.44 11.11 3.03
CA ALA A 39 6.98 9.77 2.83
C ALA A 39 8.47 9.77 2.47
N GLY A 40 9.28 8.82 2.96
CA GLY A 40 10.68 8.61 2.54
C GLY A 40 11.68 9.69 2.94
N LEU A 41 11.50 10.30 4.11
CA LEU A 41 12.38 11.34 4.64
C LEU A 41 13.78 10.79 4.99
N GLN A 42 14.79 11.65 5.03
CA GLN A 42 16.07 11.29 5.61
C GLN A 42 16.07 11.57 7.12
N ALA A 43 16.86 10.83 7.91
CA ALA A 43 16.94 11.03 9.35
C ALA A 43 17.21 12.51 9.78
N PRO A 44 18.08 13.29 9.11
CA PRO A 44 18.26 14.71 9.43
C PRO A 44 16.98 15.55 9.21
N GLN A 45 16.20 15.23 8.17
CA GLN A 45 14.95 15.92 7.85
C GLN A 45 13.88 15.63 8.90
N ILE A 46 13.77 14.37 9.34
CA ILE A 46 12.87 13.96 10.43
C ILE A 46 13.22 14.73 11.70
N ASN A 47 14.50 14.72 12.10
CA ASN A 47 14.98 15.43 13.29
C ASN A 47 14.74 16.94 13.21
N GLN A 48 14.78 17.52 12.01
CA GLN A 48 14.50 18.93 11.80
C GLN A 48 13.01 19.24 11.93
N LEU A 49 12.13 18.47 11.29
CA LEU A 49 10.68 18.63 11.42
C LEU A 49 10.21 18.42 12.87
N GLN A 50 10.77 17.45 13.58
CA GLN A 50 10.51 17.25 15.01
C GLN A 50 10.95 18.45 15.85
N ARG A 51 12.14 19.03 15.57
CA ARG A 51 12.60 20.25 16.25
C ARG A 51 11.68 21.42 15.99
N LEU A 52 11.21 21.61 14.75
CA LEU A 52 10.26 22.68 14.41
C LEU A 52 8.96 22.54 15.20
N HIS A 53 8.43 21.32 15.29
CA HIS A 53 7.25 21.03 16.11
C HIS A 53 7.48 21.29 17.61
N GLN A 54 8.54 20.70 18.18
CA GLN A 54 8.86 20.81 19.62
C GLN A 54 9.12 22.24 20.05
N GLN A 55 9.77 23.03 19.20
CA GLN A 55 10.11 24.43 19.47
C GLN A 55 9.02 25.40 19.02
N GLY A 56 7.88 24.92 18.48
CA GLY A 56 6.81 25.76 17.97
C GLY A 56 7.28 26.79 16.93
N ILE A 57 8.28 26.43 16.12
CA ILE A 57 8.85 27.35 15.13
C ILE A 57 7.91 27.41 13.93
N PRO A 58 7.38 28.60 13.57
CA PRO A 58 6.58 28.73 12.38
C PRO A 58 7.43 28.47 11.14
N ALA A 59 6.87 27.75 10.18
CA ALA A 59 7.52 27.39 8.93
C ALA A 59 6.57 27.60 7.74
N ARG A 60 7.18 27.87 6.59
CA ARG A 60 6.53 27.80 5.29
C ARG A 60 6.79 26.42 4.73
N LEU A 61 5.74 25.63 4.51
CA LEU A 61 5.83 24.29 3.97
C LEU A 61 5.30 24.29 2.54
N GLY A 62 6.12 23.81 1.61
CA GLY A 62 5.65 23.50 0.27
C GLY A 62 4.93 22.15 0.27
N VAL A 63 3.68 22.14 -0.17
CA VAL A 63 2.89 20.92 -0.29
C VAL A 63 2.36 20.75 -1.71
N MET A 64 2.19 19.50 -2.12
CA MET A 64 1.57 19.11 -3.38
C MET A 64 0.31 18.32 -3.07
N ASP A 65 -0.85 18.73 -3.56
CA ASP A 65 -2.08 17.96 -3.42
C ASP A 65 -2.04 16.81 -4.45
N ASP A 66 -2.09 15.57 -3.97
CA ASP A 66 -2.13 14.36 -4.80
C ASP A 66 -3.48 14.21 -5.52
N ASP A 67 -3.57 13.30 -6.48
CA ASP A 67 -4.79 12.93 -7.22
C ASP A 67 -5.92 12.48 -6.27
N GLU A 68 -5.58 12.03 -5.06
CA GLU A 68 -6.51 11.66 -3.98
C GLU A 68 -6.87 12.80 -3.01
N GLY A 69 -6.34 14.02 -3.24
CA GLY A 69 -6.60 15.22 -2.41
C GLY A 69 -5.80 15.27 -1.10
N LEU A 70 -4.82 14.39 -0.92
CA LEU A 70 -3.90 14.40 0.23
C LEU A 70 -2.72 15.34 -0.04
N ALA A 71 -2.40 16.22 0.91
CA ALA A 71 -1.23 17.08 0.79
C ALA A 71 0.06 16.29 1.06
N VAL A 72 1.02 16.36 0.15
CA VAL A 72 2.32 15.69 0.23
C VAL A 72 3.42 16.71 0.48
N PHE A 73 4.25 16.46 1.49
CA PHE A 73 5.35 17.33 1.89
C PHE A 73 6.47 17.38 0.83
N SER A 74 6.84 18.59 0.41
CA SER A 74 7.90 18.84 -0.58
C SER A 74 9.14 19.49 0.03
N TRP A 75 8.99 20.59 0.76
CA TRP A 75 10.08 21.37 1.35
C TRP A 75 9.59 22.18 2.56
N ALA A 76 10.51 22.71 3.38
CA ALA A 76 10.19 23.60 4.48
C ALA A 76 11.20 24.73 4.63
N VAL A 77 10.72 25.96 4.86
CA VAL A 77 11.54 27.12 5.22
C VAL A 77 11.08 27.62 6.59
N PRO A 78 11.83 27.33 7.67
CA PRO A 78 11.46 27.78 9.00
C PRO A 78 11.80 29.26 9.21
N ALA A 79 11.10 29.93 10.13
CA ALA A 79 11.43 31.29 10.55
C ALA A 79 12.87 31.40 11.07
N ARG A 80 13.35 30.36 11.76
CA ARG A 80 14.71 30.25 12.29
C ARG A 80 15.31 28.88 11.98
N GLY A 81 16.60 28.84 11.68
CA GLY A 81 17.33 27.62 11.28
C GLY A 81 17.56 27.49 9.77
N GLU A 82 18.00 26.31 9.36
CA GLU A 82 18.25 25.94 7.96
C GLU A 82 16.94 25.54 7.26
N PRO A 83 16.79 25.78 5.95
CA PRO A 83 15.67 25.27 5.17
C PRO A 83 15.85 23.78 4.81
N ILE A 84 14.75 23.05 4.69
CA ILE A 84 14.70 21.72 4.07
C ILE A 84 14.48 21.92 2.57
N PRO A 85 15.43 21.57 1.70
CA PRO A 85 15.31 21.82 0.26
C PRO A 85 14.27 20.88 -0.40
N PRO A 86 13.74 21.25 -1.58
CA PRO A 86 12.84 20.40 -2.35
C PRO A 86 13.45 19.04 -2.67
N ARG A 87 12.62 18.00 -2.56
CA ARG A 87 13.06 16.60 -2.57
C ARG A 87 13.17 15.97 -3.96
N TYR A 88 12.59 16.60 -4.98
CA TYR A 88 12.08 15.87 -6.14
C TYR A 88 12.76 16.20 -7.47
N TYR A 89 14.03 15.82 -7.67
CA TYR A 89 14.42 15.54 -9.07
C TYR A 89 15.65 14.66 -9.31
N GLN A 90 16.81 15.02 -8.75
CA GLN A 90 18.06 14.56 -9.38
C GLN A 90 18.46 13.11 -9.04
N THR A 91 18.15 12.65 -7.83
CA THR A 91 18.60 11.32 -7.35
C THR A 91 17.70 10.17 -7.84
N LEU A 92 16.38 10.35 -7.87
CA LEU A 92 15.42 9.31 -8.28
C LEU A 92 15.43 9.04 -9.79
N LYS A 93 15.65 10.07 -10.63
CA LYS A 93 15.69 9.94 -12.09
C LYS A 93 16.91 9.14 -12.57
N ARG A 94 18.09 9.41 -11.99
CA ARG A 94 19.34 8.73 -12.36
C ARG A 94 19.29 7.24 -11.98
N ARG A 95 18.74 6.93 -10.81
CA ARG A 95 18.55 5.56 -10.33
C ARG A 95 17.52 4.80 -11.19
N GLY A 96 16.36 5.39 -11.47
CA GLY A 96 15.31 4.76 -12.27
C GLY A 96 15.75 4.43 -13.70
N TRP A 97 16.45 5.34 -14.38
CA TRP A 97 16.98 5.04 -15.73
C TRP A 97 18.07 3.96 -15.72
N HIS A 98 18.88 3.89 -14.65
CA HIS A 98 19.87 2.84 -14.50
C HIS A 98 19.21 1.46 -14.30
N GLU A 99 18.16 1.39 -13.48
CA GLU A 99 17.36 0.17 -13.26
C GLU A 99 16.63 -0.28 -14.54
N VAL A 100 16.08 0.65 -15.32
CA VAL A 100 15.48 0.35 -16.64
C VAL A 100 16.54 -0.19 -17.62
N ALA A 101 17.71 0.45 -17.70
CA ALA A 101 18.76 0.04 -18.62
C ALA A 101 19.31 -1.36 -18.28
N ILE A 102 19.59 -1.62 -17.00
CA ILE A 102 20.07 -2.93 -16.53
C ILE A 102 18.99 -3.99 -16.70
N GLY A 103 17.76 -3.74 -16.25
CA GLY A 103 16.66 -4.70 -16.35
C GLY A 103 16.29 -5.01 -17.79
N GLY A 104 16.29 -4.00 -18.67
CA GLY A 104 16.07 -4.18 -20.10
C GLY A 104 17.18 -4.99 -20.77
N ALA A 105 18.46 -4.71 -20.47
CA ALA A 105 19.59 -5.44 -21.02
C ALA A 105 19.61 -6.92 -20.58
N ILE A 106 19.38 -7.18 -19.29
CA ILE A 106 19.26 -8.54 -18.75
C ILE A 106 18.06 -9.25 -19.38
N GLY A 107 16.90 -8.60 -19.44
CA GLY A 107 15.71 -9.15 -20.08
C GLY A 107 15.96 -9.57 -21.52
N ALA A 108 16.54 -8.68 -22.33
CA ALA A 108 16.87 -8.96 -23.73
C ALA A 108 17.88 -10.11 -23.89
N ALA A 109 18.95 -10.12 -23.07
CA ALA A 109 19.96 -11.16 -23.12
C ALA A 109 19.39 -12.56 -22.80
N PHE A 110 18.52 -12.66 -21.80
CA PHE A 110 17.93 -13.93 -21.40
C PHE A 110 16.78 -14.38 -22.31
N VAL A 111 16.06 -13.47 -22.96
CA VAL A 111 15.14 -13.82 -24.06
C VAL A 111 15.92 -14.37 -25.25
N TRP A 112 17.03 -13.74 -25.63
CA TRP A 112 17.91 -14.22 -26.70
C TRP A 112 18.51 -15.59 -26.36
N LEU A 113 18.96 -15.79 -25.11
CA LEU A 113 19.45 -17.08 -24.63
C LEU A 113 18.36 -18.17 -24.69
N ALA A 114 17.13 -17.86 -24.27
CA ALA A 114 16.00 -18.77 -24.36
C ALA A 114 15.72 -19.18 -25.82
N TRP A 115 15.78 -18.22 -26.74
CA TRP A 115 15.61 -18.45 -28.17
C TRP A 115 16.70 -19.38 -28.74
N LEU A 116 17.97 -19.19 -28.35
CA LEU A 116 19.09 -20.04 -28.76
C LEU A 116 19.03 -21.47 -28.22
N LEU A 117 18.45 -21.66 -27.03
CA LEU A 117 18.41 -22.97 -26.38
C LEU A 117 17.46 -23.95 -27.09
N GLY A 118 16.32 -23.46 -27.59
CA GLY A 118 15.33 -24.26 -28.31
C GLY A 118 14.75 -25.43 -27.50
N ILE A 119 13.98 -26.31 -28.16
CA ILE A 119 13.23 -27.42 -27.52
C ILE A 119 13.84 -28.81 -27.76
N ALA A 120 15.10 -28.88 -28.19
CA ALA A 120 15.71 -30.13 -28.68
C ALA A 120 16.04 -31.17 -27.58
N SER A 121 16.10 -30.79 -26.30
CA SER A 121 16.35 -31.73 -25.20
C SER A 121 15.77 -31.24 -23.86
N LEU A 122 15.51 -32.16 -22.93
CA LEU A 122 14.97 -31.83 -21.60
C LEU A 122 15.84 -30.79 -20.86
N THR A 123 17.16 -30.92 -20.93
CA THR A 123 18.11 -29.97 -20.32
C THR A 123 18.00 -28.59 -20.95
N ARG A 124 17.84 -28.51 -22.29
CA ARG A 124 17.66 -27.24 -23.00
C ARG A 124 16.31 -26.60 -22.68
N VAL A 125 15.25 -27.40 -22.58
CA VAL A 125 13.93 -26.93 -22.13
C VAL A 125 14.01 -26.36 -20.70
N PHE A 126 14.71 -27.04 -19.78
CA PHE A 126 14.91 -26.53 -18.42
C PHE A 126 15.67 -25.20 -18.39
N LEU A 127 16.78 -25.09 -19.13
CA LEU A 127 17.56 -23.86 -19.24
C LEU A 127 16.78 -22.74 -19.94
N MET A 128 15.95 -23.07 -20.92
CA MET A 128 15.09 -22.12 -21.62
C MET A 128 14.04 -21.56 -20.67
N VAL A 129 13.36 -22.42 -19.90
CA VAL A 129 12.39 -22.00 -18.88
C VAL A 129 13.06 -21.14 -17.81
N PHE A 130 14.23 -21.55 -17.32
CA PHE A 130 15.01 -20.75 -16.37
C PHE A 130 15.36 -19.37 -16.93
N SER A 131 15.81 -19.32 -18.19
CA SER A 131 16.15 -18.07 -18.87
C SER A 131 14.93 -17.15 -19.04
N LEU A 132 13.78 -17.71 -19.41
CA LEU A 132 12.52 -16.96 -19.50
C LEU A 132 12.06 -16.42 -18.14
N VAL A 133 12.24 -17.17 -17.05
CA VAL A 133 11.94 -16.69 -15.69
C VAL A 133 12.84 -15.51 -15.32
N VAL A 134 14.15 -15.61 -15.57
CA VAL A 134 15.09 -14.50 -15.32
C VAL A 134 14.72 -13.27 -16.16
N ALA A 135 14.40 -13.46 -17.44
CA ALA A 135 13.94 -12.40 -18.31
C ALA A 135 12.65 -11.73 -17.80
N LEU A 136 11.68 -12.53 -17.37
CA LEU A 136 10.42 -12.03 -16.82
C LEU A 136 10.65 -11.18 -15.57
N VAL A 137 11.46 -11.67 -14.62
CA VAL A 137 11.81 -10.91 -13.41
C VAL A 137 12.50 -9.59 -13.77
N ALA A 138 13.47 -9.62 -14.69
CA ALA A 138 14.18 -8.42 -15.14
C ALA A 138 13.24 -7.40 -15.80
N LEU A 139 12.29 -7.87 -16.63
CA LEU A 139 11.26 -7.03 -17.25
C LEU A 139 10.26 -6.46 -16.23
N VAL A 140 9.90 -7.22 -15.20
CA VAL A 140 9.04 -6.71 -14.11
C VAL A 140 9.75 -5.59 -13.35
N VAL A 141 11.04 -5.73 -13.04
CA VAL A 141 11.85 -4.68 -12.40
C VAL A 141 11.96 -3.45 -13.31
N ALA A 142 12.31 -3.64 -14.59
CA ALA A 142 12.40 -2.55 -15.56
C ALA A 142 11.05 -1.84 -15.75
N GLY A 143 9.95 -2.60 -15.84
CA GLY A 143 8.59 -2.08 -15.95
C GLY A 143 8.18 -1.27 -14.72
N SER A 144 8.54 -1.73 -13.53
CA SER A 144 8.29 -1.02 -12.27
C SER A 144 9.07 0.31 -12.21
N ALA A 145 10.34 0.30 -12.62
CA ALA A 145 11.16 1.49 -12.71
C ALA A 145 10.65 2.47 -13.78
N LEU A 146 10.21 1.96 -14.95
CA LEU A 146 9.62 2.76 -16.01
C LEU A 146 8.29 3.38 -15.59
N HIS A 147 7.46 2.63 -14.85
CA HIS A 147 6.24 3.15 -14.25
C HIS A 147 6.54 4.29 -13.26
N GLY A 148 7.56 4.13 -12.41
CA GLY A 148 8.02 5.22 -11.52
C GLY A 148 8.52 6.45 -12.29
N LEU A 149 9.24 6.26 -13.40
CA LEU A 149 9.68 7.35 -14.28
C LEU A 149 8.50 8.04 -14.98
N TRP A 150 7.51 7.28 -15.44
CA TRP A 150 6.30 7.79 -16.06
C TRP A 150 5.46 8.58 -15.05
N HIS A 151 5.30 8.06 -13.84
CA HIS A 151 4.66 8.75 -12.73
C HIS A 151 5.35 10.10 -12.43
N ASN A 152 6.69 10.09 -12.32
CA ASN A 152 7.47 11.32 -12.14
C ASN A 152 7.30 12.29 -13.32
N ARG A 153 7.20 11.79 -14.55
CA ARG A 153 6.96 12.63 -15.73
C ARG A 153 5.58 13.28 -15.68
N ARG A 154 4.55 12.54 -15.28
CA ARG A 154 3.17 13.02 -15.13
C ARG A 154 3.06 14.12 -14.08
N HIS A 155 3.71 13.94 -12.93
CA HIS A 155 3.68 14.91 -11.82
C HIS A 155 4.75 16.01 -11.93
N ARG A 156 5.58 16.00 -12.99
CA ARG A 156 6.65 16.98 -13.20
C ARG A 156 6.17 18.43 -13.15
N PRO A 157 5.04 18.83 -13.78
CA PRO A 157 4.58 20.21 -13.70
C PRO A 157 4.29 20.65 -12.26
N LEU A 158 3.69 19.77 -11.44
CA LEU A 158 3.37 20.03 -10.04
C LEU A 158 4.63 20.14 -9.18
N ILE A 159 5.59 19.25 -9.41
CA ILE A 159 6.89 19.28 -8.75
C ILE A 159 7.61 20.59 -9.05
N LEU A 160 7.71 20.99 -10.32
CA LEU A 160 8.35 22.23 -10.72
C LEU A 160 7.60 23.46 -10.18
N ALA A 161 6.27 23.42 -10.11
CA ALA A 161 5.48 24.47 -9.49
C ALA A 161 5.78 24.57 -7.99
N SER A 162 5.89 23.45 -7.27
CA SER A 162 6.30 23.41 -5.87
C SER A 162 7.73 23.93 -5.67
N GLU A 163 8.67 23.54 -6.52
CA GLU A 163 10.05 24.01 -6.49
C GLU A 163 10.17 25.50 -6.78
N ALA A 164 9.36 26.04 -7.71
CA ALA A 164 9.33 27.47 -8.01
C ALA A 164 8.84 28.33 -6.82
N LEU A 165 8.03 27.76 -5.93
CA LEU A 165 7.58 28.41 -4.70
C LEU A 165 8.62 28.37 -3.57
N PHE A 166 9.69 27.58 -3.72
CA PHE A 166 10.76 27.50 -2.72
C PHE A 166 11.69 28.71 -2.82
N ASP A 167 11.59 29.62 -1.85
CA ASP A 167 12.56 30.69 -1.63
C ASP A 167 13.10 30.63 -0.19
N PRO A 168 14.38 30.23 0.02
CA PRO A 168 14.98 30.15 1.35
C PRO A 168 15.17 31.51 2.04
N LYS A 169 15.09 32.63 1.29
CA LYS A 169 15.18 33.99 1.83
C LYS A 169 13.85 34.46 2.38
N GLN A 170 12.74 34.00 1.81
CA GLN A 170 11.40 34.40 2.23
C GLN A 170 10.96 33.53 3.42
N ARG A 171 11.23 34.01 4.63
CA ARG A 171 10.92 33.33 5.89
C ARG A 171 9.60 33.86 6.48
N PRO A 172 8.81 33.02 7.17
CA PRO A 172 7.64 33.48 7.87
C PRO A 172 8.05 34.37 9.06
N ALA A 173 7.16 35.27 9.47
CA ALA A 173 7.39 36.10 10.64
C ALA A 173 7.67 35.22 11.87
N ALA A 174 8.69 35.59 12.65
CA ALA A 174 8.98 34.91 13.90
C ALA A 174 7.89 35.24 14.93
N GLY A 175 6.85 34.41 14.99
CA GLY A 175 5.86 34.45 16.06
C GLY A 175 6.46 33.98 17.39
N THR A 176 5.81 34.34 18.50
CA THR A 176 6.11 33.76 19.81
C THR A 176 5.83 32.26 19.75
N PRO A 177 6.77 31.39 20.14
CA PRO A 177 6.55 29.95 20.14
C PRO A 177 5.35 29.61 21.04
N ALA A 178 4.28 29.11 20.44
CA ALA A 178 3.17 28.55 21.18
C ALA A 178 3.36 27.02 21.21
N PRO A 179 3.25 26.38 22.38
CA PRO A 179 3.26 24.93 22.44
C PRO A 179 2.09 24.39 21.60
N PRO A 180 2.29 23.28 20.88
CA PRO A 180 1.26 22.69 20.05
C PRO A 180 0.00 22.37 20.89
N PRO A 181 -1.21 22.57 20.34
CA PRO A 181 -2.44 22.27 21.05
C PRO A 181 -2.48 20.79 21.41
N LYS A 182 -2.75 20.50 22.68
CA LYS A 182 -2.85 19.12 23.17
C LYS A 182 -4.04 18.45 22.48
N PRO A 183 -3.87 17.27 21.86
CA PRO A 183 -4.98 16.57 21.23
C PRO A 183 -6.06 16.24 22.28
N PRO A 184 -7.35 16.23 21.89
CA PRO A 184 -8.42 15.91 22.80
C PRO A 184 -8.26 14.48 23.32
N ARG A 185 -8.33 14.33 24.63
CA ARG A 185 -8.24 13.02 25.30
C ARG A 185 -9.47 12.19 24.92
N LEU A 186 -9.26 10.97 24.47
CA LEU A 186 -10.36 10.02 24.27
C LEU A 186 -10.71 9.35 25.60
N GLU A 187 -12.01 9.20 25.84
CA GLU A 187 -12.50 8.34 26.90
C GLU A 187 -12.32 6.87 26.48
N PRO A 188 -11.72 6.04 27.35
CA PRO A 188 -11.58 4.62 27.07
C PRO A 188 -12.96 3.99 27.00
N LEU A 189 -13.31 3.42 25.85
CA LEU A 189 -14.56 2.69 25.66
C LEU A 189 -14.24 1.23 25.36
N SER A 190 -14.94 0.32 26.03
CA SER A 190 -14.92 -1.11 25.72
C SER A 190 -16.33 -1.65 25.70
N THR A 191 -16.82 -2.06 24.54
CA THR A 191 -18.11 -2.74 24.40
C THR A 191 -17.92 -4.06 23.67
N GLN A 192 -18.85 -5.00 23.82
CA GLN A 192 -18.77 -6.30 23.18
C GLN A 192 -20.04 -6.53 22.36
N ASP A 193 -19.86 -7.09 21.17
CA ASP A 193 -20.96 -7.59 20.35
C ASP A 193 -21.33 -9.02 20.81
N GLU A 194 -22.64 -9.24 21.00
CA GLU A 194 -23.23 -10.50 21.45
C GLU A 194 -23.23 -11.60 20.39
N GLY A 195 -22.93 -11.28 19.12
CA GLY A 195 -22.90 -12.29 18.06
C GLY A 195 -21.76 -13.30 18.20
N GLU A 196 -21.94 -14.52 17.69
CA GLU A 196 -20.91 -15.57 17.70
C GLU A 196 -20.06 -15.53 16.41
N PRO A 197 -18.73 -15.45 16.49
CA PRO A 197 -17.88 -15.27 17.69
C PRO A 197 -17.94 -13.82 18.21
N PRO A 198 -17.69 -13.57 19.51
CA PRO A 198 -17.77 -12.23 20.08
C PRO A 198 -16.65 -11.34 19.55
N ILE A 199 -17.00 -10.10 19.22
CA ILE A 199 -16.06 -9.05 18.80
C ILE A 199 -16.08 -7.98 19.89
N GLY A 200 -14.90 -7.58 20.36
CA GLY A 200 -14.73 -6.44 21.26
C GLY A 200 -14.51 -5.16 20.46
N TYR A 201 -15.17 -4.08 20.86
CA TYR A 201 -14.87 -2.72 20.45
C TYR A 201 -14.00 -2.06 21.51
N VAL A 202 -12.89 -1.44 21.11
CA VAL A 202 -11.98 -0.76 22.04
C VAL A 202 -11.60 0.61 21.46
N ARG A 203 -11.72 1.66 22.27
CA ARG A 203 -11.29 3.01 21.92
C ARG A 203 -10.21 3.51 22.88
N GLY A 204 -9.13 4.08 22.36
CA GLY A 204 -8.05 4.63 23.18
C GLY A 204 -6.85 5.11 22.38
N HIS A 205 -5.68 5.12 23.02
CA HIS A 205 -4.40 5.54 22.45
C HIS A 205 -3.44 4.36 22.31
N LEU A 206 -2.67 4.33 21.22
CA LEU A 206 -1.58 3.35 21.03
C LEU A 206 -0.39 3.69 21.93
N VAL A 207 0.04 2.73 22.74
CA VAL A 207 1.23 2.88 23.59
C VAL A 207 2.15 1.67 23.44
N GLY A 208 3.45 1.92 23.31
CA GLY A 208 4.47 0.89 23.16
C GLY A 208 4.42 0.20 21.79
N LEU A 209 4.16 0.98 20.72
CA LEU A 209 4.04 0.47 19.37
C LEU A 209 5.38 -0.09 18.87
N THR A 210 5.36 -1.38 18.53
CA THR A 210 6.52 -2.09 17.97
C THR A 210 6.12 -2.84 16.70
N HIS A 211 7.10 -3.06 15.82
CA HIS A 211 6.92 -3.79 14.57
C HIS A 211 7.96 -4.90 14.43
N GLU A 212 7.49 -6.12 14.18
CA GLU A 212 8.31 -7.29 13.92
C GLU A 212 7.98 -7.82 12.51
N MET A 213 8.98 -7.86 11.64
CA MET A 213 8.83 -8.51 10.33
C MET A 213 9.11 -10.00 10.48
N ARG A 214 8.12 -10.84 10.18
CA ARG A 214 8.29 -12.29 10.24
C ARG A 214 8.28 -12.88 8.84
N GLN A 215 9.45 -13.35 8.44
CA GLN A 215 9.61 -14.15 7.22
C GLN A 215 9.17 -15.58 7.51
N VAL A 216 8.28 -16.13 6.69
CA VAL A 216 7.83 -17.51 6.82
C VAL A 216 8.38 -18.32 5.65
N HIS A 217 9.02 -19.43 5.97
CA HIS A 217 9.69 -20.32 5.01
C HIS A 217 8.75 -20.82 3.89
N LYS A 218 7.44 -20.88 4.17
CA LYS A 218 6.36 -21.18 3.21
C LYS A 218 5.19 -20.22 3.43
N GLY A 219 5.20 -19.07 2.76
CA GLY A 219 4.08 -18.11 2.77
C GLY A 219 4.53 -16.66 2.55
N PRO A 220 3.60 -15.70 2.39
CA PRO A 220 3.95 -14.29 2.27
C PRO A 220 4.47 -13.75 3.59
N ASN A 221 5.40 -12.79 3.50
CA ASN A 221 5.92 -12.04 4.64
C ASN A 221 4.80 -11.22 5.29
N TYR A 222 4.87 -11.09 6.62
CA TYR A 222 3.94 -10.25 7.36
C TYR A 222 4.66 -9.43 8.44
N GLY A 223 4.15 -8.22 8.63
CA GLY A 223 4.49 -7.32 9.72
C GLY A 223 3.53 -7.54 10.88
N ILE A 224 4.07 -7.73 12.08
CA ILE A 224 3.30 -7.81 13.32
C ILE A 224 3.48 -6.50 14.07
N TYR A 225 2.39 -5.75 14.21
CA TYR A 225 2.30 -4.56 15.03
C TYR A 225 1.83 -4.96 16.44
N ARG A 226 2.64 -4.68 17.46
CA ARG A 226 2.29 -4.94 18.86
C ARG A 226 2.23 -3.64 19.61
N TYR A 227 1.20 -3.46 20.41
CA TYR A 227 0.94 -2.23 21.15
C TYR A 227 -0.01 -2.50 22.31
N THR A 228 -0.17 -1.50 23.18
CA THR A 228 -1.13 -1.50 24.27
C THR A 228 -2.15 -0.40 24.06
N VAL A 229 -3.41 -0.70 24.42
CA VAL A 229 -4.50 0.29 24.47
C VAL A 229 -5.23 0.08 25.77
N ASN A 230 -5.41 1.14 26.57
CA ASN A 230 -6.06 1.08 27.88
C ASN A 230 -5.46 0.01 28.81
N GLY A 231 -4.14 -0.21 28.73
CA GLY A 231 -3.42 -1.20 29.55
C GLY A 231 -3.54 -2.65 29.08
N VAL A 232 -4.25 -2.92 27.98
CA VAL A 232 -4.39 -4.27 27.40
C VAL A 232 -3.49 -4.44 26.18
N ASN A 233 -2.83 -5.59 26.06
CA ASN A 233 -1.92 -5.90 24.95
C ASN A 233 -2.67 -6.39 23.71
N TYR A 234 -2.37 -5.79 22.55
CA TYR A 234 -2.95 -6.12 21.27
C TYR A 234 -1.87 -6.46 20.22
N ALA A 235 -2.29 -7.22 19.21
CA ALA A 235 -1.48 -7.51 18.04
C ALA A 235 -2.30 -7.39 16.76
N MET A 236 -1.77 -6.66 15.80
CA MET A 236 -2.32 -6.46 14.46
C MET A 236 -1.33 -7.02 13.43
N ILE A 237 -1.83 -7.76 12.44
CA ILE A 237 -0.99 -8.38 11.41
C ILE A 237 -1.33 -7.74 10.06
N ALA A 238 -0.29 -7.24 9.40
CA ALA A 238 -0.36 -6.77 8.03
C ALA A 238 0.48 -7.68 7.13
N GLN A 239 -0.07 -8.14 6.02
CA GLN A 239 0.64 -8.77 4.91
C GLN A 239 1.42 -7.71 4.12
N GLU A 240 2.75 -7.81 4.17
CA GLU A 240 3.61 -6.81 3.51
C GLU A 240 3.61 -6.93 1.98
N ALA A 241 3.25 -8.10 1.44
CA ALA A 241 3.33 -8.40 0.00
C ALA A 241 1.97 -8.45 -0.72
N PHE A 242 0.86 -8.46 0.01
CA PHE A 242 -0.48 -8.75 -0.53
C PHE A 242 -1.59 -7.83 0.00
N GLY A 243 -1.25 -6.68 0.59
CA GLY A 243 -2.18 -5.63 1.04
C GLY A 243 -2.45 -4.54 -0.01
N ASP A 244 -3.52 -3.77 0.18
CA ASP A 244 -3.76 -2.53 -0.59
C ASP A 244 -2.79 -1.42 -0.19
N ALA A 245 -2.33 -1.43 1.07
CA ALA A 245 -1.39 -0.49 1.64
C ALA A 245 -0.70 -1.11 2.88
N LEU A 246 0.43 -0.53 3.29
CA LEU A 246 1.02 -0.82 4.60
C LEU A 246 0.43 0.15 5.63
N PRO A 247 0.06 -0.30 6.83
CA PRO A 247 -0.58 0.57 7.79
C PRO A 247 0.37 1.66 8.28
N PHE A 248 -0.10 2.91 8.31
CA PHE A 248 0.56 4.03 8.96
C PHE A 248 0.07 4.09 10.41
N LEU A 249 0.91 3.64 11.33
CA LEU A 249 0.66 3.70 12.77
C LEU A 249 1.81 4.42 13.44
N ALA A 250 1.49 5.32 14.35
CA ALA A 250 2.44 6.04 15.18
C ALA A 250 2.10 5.88 16.67
N GLU A 251 3.09 6.14 17.51
CA GLU A 251 2.92 6.20 18.96
C GLU A 251 1.90 7.29 19.34
N ASP A 252 1.07 7.03 20.36
CA ASP A 252 0.00 7.90 20.86
C ASP A 252 -1.17 8.15 19.89
N ASP A 253 -1.23 7.41 18.77
CA ASP A 253 -2.36 7.48 17.84
C ASP A 253 -3.68 7.13 18.53
N ARG A 254 -4.68 7.97 18.30
CA ARG A 254 -6.07 7.72 18.69
C ARG A 254 -6.69 6.68 17.76
N VAL A 255 -7.15 5.57 18.33
CA VAL A 255 -7.64 4.42 17.56
C VAL A 255 -8.96 3.87 18.08
N GLU A 256 -9.72 3.30 17.15
CA GLU A 256 -10.88 2.44 17.41
C GLU A 256 -10.57 1.04 16.84
N LEU A 257 -10.71 0.02 17.67
CA LEU A 257 -10.31 -1.35 17.36
C LEU A 257 -11.52 -2.28 17.39
N ALA A 258 -11.63 -3.13 16.37
CA ALA A 258 -12.43 -4.34 16.42
C ALA A 258 -11.49 -5.52 16.72
N VAL A 259 -11.64 -6.14 17.88
CA VAL A 259 -10.70 -7.13 18.41
C VAL A 259 -11.38 -8.45 18.77
N ARG A 260 -10.59 -9.51 18.88
CA ARG A 260 -11.05 -10.74 19.52
C ARG A 260 -11.15 -10.52 21.02
N THR A 261 -12.30 -10.86 21.61
CA THR A 261 -12.51 -10.74 23.06
C THR A 261 -11.61 -11.69 23.86
N ALA A 262 -11.45 -12.92 23.37
CA ALA A 262 -10.55 -13.91 23.97
C ALA A 262 -9.08 -13.65 23.56
N PRO A 263 -8.12 -13.74 24.50
CA PRO A 263 -6.70 -13.64 24.18
C PRO A 263 -6.24 -14.80 23.28
N VAL A 264 -5.20 -14.55 22.49
CA VAL A 264 -4.60 -15.51 21.56
C VAL A 264 -3.41 -16.18 22.23
N HIS A 265 -3.52 -17.49 22.49
CA HIS A 265 -2.45 -18.32 23.07
C HIS A 265 -1.82 -17.76 24.38
N GLN A 266 -0.77 -18.43 24.87
CA GLN A 266 -0.08 -18.16 26.14
C GLN A 266 0.57 -16.77 26.25
N ASP A 267 0.66 -16.00 25.14
CA ASP A 267 1.21 -14.64 25.10
C ASP A 267 0.26 -13.59 25.71
N GLY A 268 -1.01 -13.93 25.97
CA GLY A 268 -1.99 -13.04 26.60
C GLY A 268 -2.46 -11.85 25.74
N ARG A 269 -2.01 -11.74 24.48
CA ARG A 269 -2.35 -10.64 23.56
C ARG A 269 -3.67 -10.90 22.85
N ARG A 270 -4.47 -9.84 22.60
CA ARG A 270 -5.70 -9.93 21.80
C ARG A 270 -5.43 -9.59 20.34
N ALA A 271 -5.97 -10.40 19.43
CA ALA A 271 -5.85 -10.14 17.99
C ALA A 271 -6.80 -9.02 17.55
N VAL A 272 -6.30 -8.16 16.67
CA VAL A 272 -7.06 -7.06 16.06
C VAL A 272 -7.55 -7.51 14.69
N TYR A 273 -8.86 -7.42 14.47
CA TYR A 273 -9.49 -7.69 13.17
C TYR A 273 -9.48 -6.45 12.29
N ALA A 274 -9.69 -5.28 12.88
CA ALA A 274 -9.63 -4.00 12.19
C ALA A 274 -9.26 -2.88 13.15
N LEU A 275 -8.59 -1.86 12.62
CA LEU A 275 -8.17 -0.66 13.33
C LEU A 275 -8.56 0.55 12.50
N ARG A 276 -9.34 1.46 13.06
CA ARG A 276 -9.57 2.80 12.53
C ARG A 276 -8.66 3.77 13.25
N ASN A 277 -7.75 4.40 12.51
CA ASN A 277 -6.88 5.44 13.03
C ASN A 277 -7.60 6.78 12.86
N LEU A 278 -7.89 7.44 13.99
CA LEU A 278 -8.68 8.67 14.02
C LEU A 278 -7.85 9.90 13.62
N GLU A 279 -6.54 9.76 13.51
CA GLU A 279 -5.64 10.85 13.14
C GLU A 279 -5.49 11.01 11.62
N ASP A 280 -5.49 9.90 10.86
CA ASP A 280 -5.42 9.91 9.39
C ASP A 280 -6.78 9.58 8.73
N GLY A 281 -7.80 9.21 9.53
CA GLY A 281 -9.12 8.83 9.06
C GLY A 281 -9.16 7.49 8.31
N ARG A 282 -8.06 6.72 8.33
CA ARG A 282 -7.94 5.46 7.60
C ARG A 282 -8.40 4.30 8.46
N CYS A 283 -8.97 3.29 7.80
CA CYS A 283 -9.34 2.04 8.42
C CYS A 283 -8.53 0.90 7.82
N TYR A 284 -7.82 0.17 8.67
CA TYR A 284 -6.97 -0.95 8.30
C TYR A 284 -7.66 -2.26 8.70
N MET A 285 -7.97 -3.09 7.72
CA MET A 285 -8.67 -4.37 7.90
C MET A 285 -7.70 -5.54 7.79
N CYS A 286 -7.58 -6.34 8.85
CA CYS A 286 -6.69 -7.50 8.89
C CYS A 286 -7.43 -8.75 8.41
N HIS A 287 -7.03 -9.29 7.26
CA HIS A 287 -7.65 -10.50 6.71
C HIS A 287 -6.95 -11.80 7.14
N ARG A 288 -5.83 -11.68 7.86
CA ARG A 288 -5.04 -12.81 8.36
C ARG A 288 -4.84 -12.76 9.87
N TYR A 289 -4.79 -13.94 10.48
CA TYR A 289 -4.83 -14.14 11.92
C TYR A 289 -3.47 -14.62 12.50
N TYR A 290 -3.20 -14.29 13.77
CA TYR A 290 -1.99 -14.68 14.51
C TYR A 290 -2.02 -16.17 14.88
N GLY A 291 -0.96 -16.92 14.56
CA GLY A 291 -0.82 -18.33 14.96
C GLY A 291 -1.15 -19.37 13.87
N GLY A 292 -1.41 -18.98 12.62
CA GLY A 292 -1.62 -19.94 11.53
C GLY A 292 -2.95 -20.72 11.60
N GLU A 293 -3.74 -20.54 12.66
CA GLU A 293 -5.07 -21.10 12.75
C GLU A 293 -5.97 -20.46 11.70
N GLN A 294 -6.44 -21.30 10.76
CA GLN A 294 -7.62 -21.02 9.96
C GLN A 294 -8.85 -21.13 10.87
N GLY A 295 -8.96 -20.26 11.87
CA GLY A 295 -10.16 -20.18 12.69
C GLY A 295 -11.39 -19.98 11.80
N ARG A 296 -12.50 -20.63 12.17
CA ARG A 296 -13.83 -20.43 11.57
C ARG A 296 -14.31 -18.96 11.65
N ASP A 297 -13.60 -18.17 12.43
CA ASP A 297 -13.91 -16.84 12.95
C ASP A 297 -12.92 -15.79 12.42
N THR A 298 -12.85 -15.67 11.10
CA THR A 298 -11.97 -14.72 10.42
C THR A 298 -12.75 -13.93 9.37
N PRO A 299 -12.34 -12.68 9.06
CA PRO A 299 -12.88 -11.93 7.94
C PRO A 299 -12.74 -12.66 6.61
N ILE A 300 -13.34 -12.09 5.56
CA ILE A 300 -13.09 -12.56 4.19
C ILE A 300 -11.59 -12.57 3.89
N ARG A 301 -11.06 -13.57 3.18
CA ARG A 301 -9.59 -13.68 2.99
C ARG A 301 -9.01 -12.67 2.02
N VAL A 302 -9.82 -12.25 1.05
CA VAL A 302 -9.49 -11.27 0.03
C VAL A 302 -10.57 -10.21 0.12
N GLY A 303 -10.18 -8.99 0.47
CA GLY A 303 -11.09 -7.88 0.57
C GLY A 303 -11.64 -7.47 -0.80
N MET A 304 -12.67 -6.63 -0.79
CA MET A 304 -13.46 -6.35 -1.98
C MET A 304 -12.69 -5.56 -3.04
N SER A 305 -11.88 -4.59 -2.62
CA SER A 305 -10.98 -3.82 -3.48
C SER A 305 -9.90 -4.70 -4.12
N GLN A 306 -9.36 -5.66 -3.36
CA GLN A 306 -8.32 -6.58 -3.83
C GLN A 306 -8.82 -7.54 -4.91
N ARG A 307 -10.06 -8.06 -4.81
CA ARG A 307 -10.60 -9.01 -5.81
C ARG A 307 -10.59 -8.45 -7.22
N ALA A 308 -11.07 -7.21 -7.38
CA ALA A 308 -11.11 -6.55 -8.67
C ALA A 308 -9.70 -6.32 -9.22
N ARG A 309 -8.76 -5.88 -8.37
CA ARG A 309 -7.35 -5.68 -8.74
C ARG A 309 -6.68 -6.99 -9.15
N MET A 310 -6.90 -8.05 -8.38
CA MET A 310 -6.36 -9.39 -8.66
C MET A 310 -6.89 -9.95 -9.99
N LEU A 311 -8.20 -9.85 -10.26
CA LEU A 311 -8.78 -10.29 -11.53
C LEU A 311 -8.25 -9.49 -12.72
N LYS A 312 -8.03 -8.17 -12.56
CA LYS A 312 -7.39 -7.32 -13.57
C LYS A 312 -5.94 -7.74 -13.81
N LEU A 313 -5.17 -8.00 -12.76
CA LEU A 313 -3.78 -8.44 -12.87
C LEU A 313 -3.65 -9.80 -13.54
N ILE A 314 -4.46 -10.78 -13.14
CA ILE A 314 -4.49 -12.11 -13.78
C ILE A 314 -4.90 -11.97 -15.26
N GLY A 315 -5.95 -11.20 -15.55
CA GLY A 315 -6.39 -10.94 -16.92
C GLY A 315 -5.31 -10.26 -17.78
N ALA A 316 -4.63 -9.26 -17.23
CA ALA A 316 -3.53 -8.56 -17.89
C ALA A 316 -2.33 -9.49 -18.13
N LEU A 317 -2.00 -10.35 -17.17
CA LEU A 317 -0.89 -11.31 -17.29
C LEU A 317 -1.20 -12.37 -18.36
N LEU A 318 -2.42 -12.91 -18.37
CA LEU A 318 -2.87 -13.86 -19.40
C LEU A 318 -2.89 -13.22 -20.80
N LEU A 319 -3.38 -11.98 -20.91
CA LEU A 319 -3.37 -11.24 -22.17
C LEU A 319 -1.93 -10.95 -22.63
N THR A 320 -1.03 -10.60 -21.72
CA THR A 320 0.39 -10.35 -22.03
C THR A 320 1.08 -11.63 -22.48
N ALA A 321 0.82 -12.76 -21.81
CA ALA A 321 1.33 -14.07 -22.20
C ALA A 321 0.82 -14.47 -23.59
N TRP A 322 -0.46 -14.22 -23.89
CA TRP A 322 -1.04 -14.42 -25.21
C TRP A 322 -0.34 -13.56 -26.27
N LEU A 323 -0.22 -12.25 -26.06
CA LEU A 323 0.47 -11.34 -26.96
C LEU A 323 1.92 -11.77 -27.20
N PHE A 324 2.60 -12.28 -26.17
CA PHE A 324 3.97 -12.76 -26.28
C PHE A 324 4.08 -14.03 -27.14
N VAL A 325 3.23 -15.03 -26.91
CA VAL A 325 3.22 -16.29 -27.69
C VAL A 325 2.85 -16.02 -29.15
N VAL A 326 1.78 -15.25 -29.38
CA VAL A 326 1.33 -14.88 -30.72
C VAL A 326 2.35 -14.00 -31.42
N GLY A 327 2.96 -13.05 -30.70
CA GLY A 327 4.00 -12.17 -31.21
C GLY A 327 5.26 -12.92 -31.62
N LEU A 328 5.77 -13.83 -30.78
CA LEU A 328 6.92 -14.67 -31.13
C LEU A 328 6.67 -15.48 -32.40
N GLN A 329 5.49 -16.10 -32.52
CA GLN A 329 5.13 -16.89 -33.69
C GLN A 329 4.97 -16.01 -34.95
N PHE A 330 4.43 -14.80 -34.81
CA PHE A 330 4.32 -13.83 -35.91
C PHE A 330 5.69 -13.40 -36.44
N PHE A 331 6.69 -13.21 -35.57
CA PHE A 331 8.03 -12.79 -35.95
C PHE A 331 8.99 -13.95 -36.29
N ALA A 332 8.64 -15.20 -35.99
CA ALA A 332 9.48 -16.38 -36.28
C ALA A 332 9.60 -16.71 -37.79
N GLY A 333 8.81 -16.05 -38.65
CA GLY A 333 8.91 -16.15 -40.10
C GLY A 333 8.06 -17.28 -40.71
N PRO A 334 7.70 -17.16 -42.00
CA PRO A 334 6.77 -18.07 -42.69
C PRO A 334 7.37 -19.44 -43.07
N ASP A 335 8.62 -19.72 -42.73
CA ASP A 335 9.35 -20.89 -43.21
C ASP A 335 8.90 -22.22 -42.55
N ASP A 336 8.25 -22.15 -41.39
CA ASP A 336 7.59 -23.29 -40.77
C ASP A 336 6.11 -23.28 -41.18
N GLY A 337 5.61 -24.37 -41.80
CA GLY A 337 4.22 -24.58 -42.23
C GLY A 337 3.12 -24.34 -41.16
N SER A 338 3.52 -24.00 -39.93
CA SER A 338 2.75 -23.44 -38.83
C SER A 338 1.96 -22.14 -39.14
N PHE A 339 2.30 -21.40 -40.20
CA PHE A 339 1.66 -20.11 -40.51
C PHE A 339 0.23 -20.22 -41.06
N ARG A 340 -0.15 -21.38 -41.60
CA ARG A 340 -1.49 -21.59 -42.19
C ARG A 340 -2.60 -21.61 -41.14
N ASP A 341 -2.31 -22.15 -39.95
CA ASP A 341 -3.27 -22.29 -38.85
C ASP A 341 -3.07 -21.20 -37.77
N PHE A 342 -2.20 -20.22 -38.02
CA PHE A 342 -1.82 -19.20 -37.04
C PHE A 342 -3.00 -18.38 -36.47
N PRO A 343 -3.96 -17.89 -37.28
CA PRO A 343 -5.13 -17.20 -36.74
C PRO A 343 -6.01 -18.08 -35.85
N GLU A 344 -6.17 -19.36 -36.24
CA GLU A 344 -6.97 -20.34 -35.50
C GLU A 344 -6.32 -20.68 -34.16
N LEU A 345 -4.99 -20.88 -34.16
CA LEU A 345 -4.20 -21.08 -32.95
C LEU A 345 -4.28 -19.86 -32.02
N ALA A 346 -4.15 -18.65 -32.55
CA ALA A 346 -4.24 -17.42 -31.77
C ALA A 346 -5.60 -17.25 -31.10
N VAL A 347 -6.70 -17.50 -31.83
CA VAL A 347 -8.07 -17.45 -31.29
C VAL A 347 -8.29 -18.57 -30.27
N PHE A 348 -7.83 -19.78 -30.55
CA PHE A 348 -7.93 -20.91 -29.62
C PHE A 348 -7.21 -20.61 -28.29
N LEU A 349 -5.99 -20.08 -28.34
CA LEU A 349 -5.24 -19.70 -27.14
C LEU A 349 -5.92 -18.56 -26.38
N LEU A 350 -6.48 -17.56 -27.09
CA LEU A 350 -7.22 -16.48 -26.46
C LEU A 350 -8.46 -17.02 -25.71
N ALA A 351 -9.22 -17.89 -26.37
CA ALA A 351 -10.38 -18.55 -25.77
C ALA A 351 -9.98 -19.39 -24.55
N LEU A 352 -8.88 -20.15 -24.63
CA LEU A 352 -8.35 -20.93 -23.52
C LEU A 352 -7.99 -20.04 -22.32
N PHE A 353 -7.25 -18.95 -22.55
CA PHE A 353 -6.91 -18.00 -21.48
C PHE A 353 -8.14 -17.30 -20.90
N PHE A 354 -9.13 -16.98 -21.73
CA PHE A 354 -10.41 -16.44 -21.26
C PHE A 354 -11.16 -17.43 -20.37
N ILE A 355 -11.19 -18.72 -20.72
CA ILE A 355 -11.78 -19.78 -19.88
C ILE A 355 -11.04 -19.90 -18.55
N VAL A 356 -9.70 -19.88 -18.57
CA VAL A 356 -8.88 -19.89 -17.35
C VAL A 356 -9.22 -18.69 -16.47
N TRP A 357 -9.31 -17.49 -17.05
CA TRP A 357 -9.70 -16.27 -16.32
C TRP A 357 -11.11 -16.39 -15.73
N LEU A 358 -12.09 -16.91 -16.48
CA LEU A 358 -13.44 -17.18 -16.00
C LEU A 358 -13.46 -18.16 -14.81
N GLY A 359 -12.57 -19.16 -14.81
CA GLY A 359 -12.40 -20.08 -13.69
C GLY A 359 -12.07 -19.38 -12.36
N PHE A 360 -11.37 -18.24 -12.41
CA PHE A 360 -11.12 -17.38 -11.24
C PHE A 360 -12.25 -16.36 -10.99
N ALA A 361 -12.81 -15.78 -12.06
CA ALA A 361 -13.80 -14.70 -11.96
C ALA A 361 -15.17 -15.19 -11.48
N LEU A 362 -15.68 -16.29 -12.04
CA LEU A 362 -17.04 -16.77 -11.78
C LEU A 362 -17.29 -17.11 -10.30
N PRO A 363 -16.40 -17.83 -9.58
CA PRO A 363 -16.62 -18.10 -8.16
C PRO A 363 -16.72 -16.82 -7.32
N LEU A 364 -15.91 -15.80 -7.62
CA LEU A 364 -15.91 -14.52 -6.91
C LEU A 364 -17.19 -13.73 -7.19
N LEU A 365 -17.58 -13.62 -8.47
CA LEU A 365 -18.82 -12.95 -8.88
C LEU A 365 -20.05 -13.64 -8.30
N TRP A 366 -20.07 -14.98 -8.24
CA TRP A 366 -21.16 -15.72 -7.62
C TRP A 366 -21.28 -15.44 -6.12
N LEU A 367 -20.15 -15.42 -5.40
CA LEU A 367 -20.13 -15.07 -3.97
C LEU A 367 -20.63 -13.65 -3.71
N ASP A 368 -20.29 -12.71 -4.58
CA ASP A 368 -20.70 -11.31 -4.44
C ASP A 368 -22.18 -11.11 -4.77
N THR A 369 -22.65 -11.79 -5.82
CA THR A 369 -24.08 -11.78 -6.21
C THR A 369 -24.92 -12.40 -5.10
N ARG A 370 -24.50 -13.55 -4.56
CA ARG A 370 -25.15 -14.21 -3.44
C ARG A 370 -25.21 -13.31 -2.19
N TRP A 371 -24.13 -12.58 -1.91
CA TRP A 371 -24.10 -11.63 -0.81
C TRP A 371 -25.09 -10.48 -1.03
N ARG A 372 -25.10 -9.87 -2.22
CA ARG A 372 -26.07 -8.82 -2.59
C ARG A 372 -27.52 -9.30 -2.50
N MET A 373 -27.79 -10.57 -2.79
CA MET A 373 -29.10 -11.21 -2.63
C MET A 373 -29.45 -11.57 -1.17
N GLY A 374 -28.70 -11.08 -0.18
CA GLY A 374 -29.02 -11.30 1.24
C GLY A 374 -28.69 -12.70 1.75
N ARG A 375 -27.84 -13.47 1.05
CA ARG A 375 -27.42 -14.82 1.47
C ARG A 375 -25.93 -14.89 1.85
N PRO A 376 -25.43 -14.04 2.77
CA PRO A 376 -24.01 -13.99 3.10
C PRO A 376 -23.52 -15.27 3.79
N THR A 377 -22.30 -15.67 3.46
CA THR A 377 -21.55 -16.71 4.17
C THR A 377 -21.17 -16.26 5.58
N ARG A 378 -20.76 -17.20 6.45
CA ARG A 378 -20.33 -16.89 7.83
C ARG A 378 -19.26 -15.78 7.88
N ARG A 379 -18.23 -15.86 7.03
CA ARG A 379 -17.16 -14.86 6.94
C ARG A 379 -17.65 -13.49 6.48
N GLN A 380 -18.62 -13.46 5.55
CA GLN A 380 -19.22 -12.23 5.07
C GLN A 380 -20.05 -11.56 6.19
N ARG A 381 -20.85 -12.32 6.94
CA ARG A 381 -21.57 -11.80 8.12
C ARG A 381 -20.63 -11.28 9.19
N PHE A 382 -19.55 -12.02 9.47
CA PHE A 382 -18.52 -11.59 10.40
C PHE A 382 -17.87 -10.26 9.96
N THR A 383 -17.59 -10.11 8.67
CA THR A 383 -17.08 -8.86 8.10
C THR A 383 -18.09 -7.72 8.23
N GLN A 384 -19.38 -7.96 8.00
CA GLN A 384 -20.44 -6.95 8.20
C GLN A 384 -20.51 -6.47 9.65
N ARG A 385 -20.34 -7.37 10.63
CA ARG A 385 -20.32 -7.02 12.06
C ARG A 385 -19.16 -6.09 12.39
N ILE A 386 -17.96 -6.35 11.85
CA ILE A 386 -16.80 -5.45 12.01
C ILE A 386 -17.09 -4.07 11.40
N TYR A 387 -17.66 -4.04 10.20
CA TYR A 387 -18.01 -2.78 9.52
C TYR A 387 -19.05 -1.98 10.31
N ALA A 388 -20.08 -2.64 10.84
CA ALA A 388 -21.07 -1.98 11.69
C ALA A 388 -20.45 -1.47 12.99
N MET A 389 -19.57 -2.25 13.61
CA MET A 389 -18.91 -1.90 14.87
C MET A 389 -17.99 -0.68 14.77
N LEU A 390 -17.31 -0.51 13.63
CA LEU A 390 -16.41 0.62 13.37
C LEU A 390 -17.06 1.75 12.55
N ASP A 391 -18.37 1.69 12.34
CA ASP A 391 -19.15 2.67 11.56
C ASP A 391 -18.62 2.90 10.12
N LEU A 392 -18.29 1.81 9.43
CA LEU A 392 -17.69 1.81 8.09
C LEU A 392 -18.73 1.68 6.95
N GLY A 393 -20.02 1.76 7.28
CA GLY A 393 -21.09 1.44 6.33
C GLY A 393 -21.16 -0.06 6.04
N THR A 394 -21.20 -0.46 4.76
CA THR A 394 -21.28 -1.89 4.38
C THR A 394 -20.03 -2.35 3.62
N PRO A 395 -19.63 -3.62 3.70
CA PRO A 395 -18.48 -4.11 2.92
C PRO A 395 -18.61 -3.98 1.40
N LEU A 396 -19.84 -3.86 0.87
CA LEU A 396 -20.11 -3.69 -0.56
C LEU A 396 -20.20 -2.22 -0.99
N ALA A 397 -20.40 -1.32 -0.03
CA ALA A 397 -20.50 0.12 -0.20
C ALA A 397 -19.97 0.77 1.10
N PRO A 398 -18.64 0.83 1.27
CA PRO A 398 -18.04 1.38 2.47
C PRO A 398 -18.23 2.90 2.51
N SER A 399 -18.48 3.46 3.70
CA SER A 399 -18.62 4.91 3.90
C SER A 399 -17.28 5.66 3.79
N GLN A 400 -16.18 4.95 4.05
CA GLN A 400 -14.81 5.45 3.99
C GLN A 400 -13.88 4.40 3.39
N ARG A 401 -12.71 4.80 2.90
CA ARG A 401 -11.74 3.87 2.34
C ARG A 401 -11.25 2.91 3.43
N VAL A 402 -11.36 1.61 3.14
CA VAL A 402 -10.82 0.54 3.98
C VAL A 402 -9.59 -0.02 3.27
N GLU A 403 -8.46 0.03 3.93
CA GLU A 403 -7.21 -0.54 3.46
C GLU A 403 -7.10 -1.98 3.95
N ASP A 404 -7.10 -2.91 3.01
CA ASP A 404 -6.84 -4.31 3.30
C ASP A 404 -5.35 -4.47 3.60
N VAL A 405 -5.02 -4.81 4.85
CA VAL A 405 -3.63 -4.93 5.32
C VAL A 405 -3.21 -6.37 5.54
#